data_AF-A0A0Q7DIW4-F1
#
_entry.id   AF-A0A0Q7DIW4-F1
#
_cell.length_a   1.000
_cell.length_b   1.000
_cell.length_c   1.000
_cell.angle_alpha   90.00
_cell.angle_beta   90.00
_cell.angle_gamma   90.00
#
_symmetry.space_group_name_H-M   'P 1'
#
loop_
_entity.id
_entity.type
_entity.pdbx_description
1 polymer ?
#
loop_
_entity_poly.entity_id
_entity_poly.type
_entity_poly.pdbx_seq_one_letter_code
_entity_poly.pdbx_strand_id
1 'polypeptide(L)'
;MLGVTKSMSTSTILLMLCIAIIFVWGITFGGSLPKAYRARSCQGRVWRQAFPSATKQEIRSFLSLFFAAFAFDDHEKLKLAPTDEILKIYRAQYPSRLQADAMELEALALDLERQHSFKLEALWKDSLTLGELFSHTLERRGAAK
;
A
#
# COMPACT_ATOMS: atom_id res chain seq x y z
N MET A 1 18.50 38.43 31.94
CA MET A 1 18.20 37.24 31.11
C MET A 1 17.09 37.60 30.13
N LEU A 2 17.44 38.05 28.92
CA LEU A 2 16.47 38.38 27.87
C LEU A 2 16.45 37.22 26.88
N GLY A 3 15.28 36.60 26.74
CA GLY A 3 15.05 35.42 25.91
C GLY A 3 15.29 35.72 24.44
N VAL A 4 16.08 34.86 23.80
CA VAL A 4 16.24 34.83 22.35
C VAL A 4 14.98 34.25 21.75
N THR A 5 14.07 35.10 21.25
CA THR A 5 13.06 34.67 20.28
C THR A 5 13.77 34.53 18.94
N LYS A 6 14.17 33.29 18.61
CA LYS A 6 14.74 32.96 17.31
C LYS A 6 13.69 33.29 16.24
N SER A 7 13.93 34.33 15.44
CA SER A 7 13.06 34.68 14.30
C SER A 7 13.02 33.49 13.34
N MET A 8 11.87 32.80 13.30
CA MET A 8 11.66 31.67 12.41
C MET A 8 11.53 32.21 10.98
N SER A 9 12.47 31.84 10.11
CA SER A 9 12.43 32.20 8.69
C SER A 9 11.14 31.72 8.05
N THR A 10 10.57 32.49 7.12
CA THR A 10 9.37 32.12 6.35
C THR A 10 9.49 30.72 5.75
N SER A 11 10.69 30.31 5.31
CA SER A 11 10.96 28.96 4.80
C SER A 11 10.80 27.87 5.87
N THR A 12 11.14 28.14 7.13
CA THR A 12 10.95 27.20 8.24
C THR A 12 9.48 27.05 8.62
N ILE A 13 8.70 28.14 8.54
CA ILE A 13 7.25 28.12 8.77
C ILE A 13 6.55 27.33 7.66
N LEU A 14 6.92 27.56 6.39
CA LEU A 14 6.40 26.82 5.25
C LEU A 14 6.72 25.32 5.33
N LEU A 15 7.95 24.97 5.70
CA LEU A 15 8.36 23.57 5.87
C LEU A 15 7.52 22.86 6.96
N MET A 16 7.33 23.51 8.11
CA MET A 16 6.52 22.96 9.20
C MET A 16 5.05 22.81 8.80
N LEU A 17 4.51 23.74 8.02
CA LEU A 17 3.16 23.65 7.44
C LEU A 17 3.03 22.48 6.47
N CYS A 18 3.99 22.29 5.56
CA CYS A 18 4.00 21.15 4.64
C CYS A 18 4.06 19.82 5.39
N ILE A 19 4.92 19.70 6.42
CA ILE A 19 5.02 18.50 7.25
C ILE A 19 3.70 18.25 8.00
N ALA A 20 3.11 19.29 8.59
CA ALA A 20 1.82 19.18 9.27
C ALA A 20 0.69 18.76 8.31
N ILE A 21 0.67 19.30 7.08
CA ILE A 21 -0.29 18.90 6.06
C ILE A 21 -0.08 17.45 5.64
N ILE A 22 1.16 17.00 5.43
CA ILE A 22 1.49 15.60 5.12
C ILE A 22 1.08 14.67 6.27
N PHE A 23 1.33 15.06 7.53
CA PHE A 23 0.93 14.29 8.71
C PHE A 23 -0.59 14.23 8.86
N VAL A 24 -1.27 15.36 8.74
CA VAL A 24 -2.74 15.43 8.80
C VAL A 24 -3.36 14.66 7.63
N TRP A 25 -2.77 14.72 6.44
CA TRP A 25 -3.15 13.88 5.32
C TRP A 25 -2.93 12.41 5.62
N GLY A 26 -1.76 11.99 6.10
CA GLY A 26 -1.51 10.59 6.46
C GLY A 26 -2.48 10.05 7.52
N ILE A 27 -2.96 10.91 8.42
CA ILE A 27 -3.96 10.56 9.44
C ILE A 27 -5.39 10.57 8.89
N THR A 28 -5.72 11.49 7.98
CA THR A 28 -7.10 11.66 7.47
C THR A 28 -7.39 10.90 6.17
N PHE A 29 -6.37 10.63 5.35
CA PHE A 29 -6.39 9.81 4.14
C PHE A 29 -5.91 8.37 4.38
N GLY A 30 -5.72 7.95 5.64
CA GLY A 30 -5.75 6.54 6.04
C GLY A 30 -7.10 5.94 5.66
N GLY A 31 -7.22 5.46 4.43
CA GLY A 31 -8.47 5.14 3.77
C GLY A 31 -8.97 3.77 4.18
N SER A 32 -10.24 3.70 4.55
CA SER A 32 -10.94 2.42 4.59
C SER A 32 -11.07 1.83 3.18
N LEU A 33 -10.91 0.52 3.02
CA LEU A 33 -11.01 -0.21 1.74
C LEU A 33 -12.26 0.19 0.95
N PRO A 34 -12.27 0.21 -0.39
CA PRO A 34 -13.48 0.49 -1.14
C PRO A 34 -14.64 -0.43 -0.72
N LYS A 35 -15.88 0.09 -0.71
CA LYS A 35 -17.06 -0.57 -0.11
C LYS A 35 -17.23 -2.04 -0.54
N ALA A 36 -16.94 -2.35 -1.81
CA ALA A 36 -17.04 -3.70 -2.38
C ALA A 36 -16.09 -4.73 -1.73
N TYR A 37 -14.95 -4.28 -1.20
CA TYR A 37 -13.98 -5.12 -0.48
C TYR A 37 -14.22 -5.05 1.02
N ARG A 38 -14.57 -3.87 1.54
CA ARG A 38 -14.83 -3.64 2.97
C ARG A 38 -15.92 -4.52 3.56
N ALA A 39 -16.97 -4.78 2.78
CA ALA A 39 -18.11 -5.59 3.21
C ALA A 39 -17.81 -7.10 3.26
N ARG A 40 -16.65 -7.54 2.75
CA ARG A 40 -16.28 -8.96 2.71
C ARG A 40 -15.86 -9.45 4.11
N SER A 41 -16.10 -10.73 4.35
CA SER A 41 -15.51 -11.46 5.47
C SER A 41 -14.00 -11.68 5.25
N CYS A 42 -13.30 -12.07 6.32
CA CYS A 42 -11.89 -12.44 6.28
C CYS A 42 -11.61 -13.55 5.25
N GLN A 43 -10.65 -13.27 4.35
CA GLN A 43 -10.16 -14.11 3.25
C GLN A 43 -8.88 -14.87 3.62
N GLY A 44 -8.49 -14.89 4.90
CA GLY A 44 -7.27 -15.57 5.34
C GLY A 44 -7.25 -17.08 5.01
N ARG A 45 -8.42 -17.74 4.98
CA ARG A 45 -8.53 -19.13 4.53
C ARG A 45 -8.22 -19.27 3.04
N VAL A 46 -8.73 -18.37 2.21
CA VAL A 46 -8.49 -18.37 0.75
C VAL A 46 -7.01 -18.17 0.46
N TRP A 47 -6.35 -17.24 1.15
CA TRP A 47 -4.90 -17.04 1.07
C TRP A 47 -4.11 -18.30 1.43
N ARG A 48 -4.49 -18.98 2.51
CA ARG A 48 -3.83 -20.23 2.94
C ARG A 48 -4.06 -21.39 1.98
N GLN A 49 -5.18 -21.41 1.26
CA GLN A 49 -5.47 -22.40 0.23
C GLN A 49 -4.67 -22.13 -1.05
N ALA A 50 -4.57 -20.87 -1.47
CA ALA A 50 -3.79 -20.47 -2.65
C ALA A 50 -2.27 -20.65 -2.44
N PHE A 51 -1.78 -20.40 -1.22
CA PHE A 51 -0.36 -20.46 -0.87
C PHE A 51 -0.10 -21.39 0.33
N PRO A 52 -0.21 -22.73 0.14
CA PRO A 52 -0.11 -23.67 1.25
C PRO A 52 1.27 -23.68 1.91
N SER A 53 2.33 -23.43 1.15
CA SER A 53 3.73 -23.36 1.58
C SER A 53 4.11 -22.04 2.26
N ALA A 54 3.37 -20.95 2.04
CA ALA A 54 3.67 -19.65 2.63
C ALA A 54 3.19 -19.55 4.08
N THR A 55 4.00 -19.01 4.97
CA THR A 55 3.61 -18.78 6.37
C THR A 55 2.51 -17.71 6.47
N LYS A 56 1.74 -17.75 7.57
CA LYS A 56 0.75 -16.68 7.86
C LYS A 56 1.39 -15.30 7.94
N GLN A 57 2.64 -15.24 8.39
CA GLN A 57 3.37 -13.99 8.54
C GLN A 57 3.76 -13.42 7.17
N GLU A 58 4.24 -14.24 6.24
CA GLU A 58 4.58 -13.79 4.88
C GLU A 58 3.37 -13.19 4.16
N ILE A 59 2.21 -13.86 4.24
CA ILE A 59 0.97 -13.34 3.66
C ILE A 59 0.58 -11.99 4.29
N ARG A 60 0.65 -11.88 5.61
CA ARG A 60 0.30 -10.64 6.32
C ARG A 60 1.28 -9.50 6.03
N SER A 61 2.57 -9.79 5.97
CA SER A 61 3.60 -8.80 5.65
C SER A 61 3.43 -8.27 4.22
N PHE A 62 3.17 -9.14 3.25
CA PHE A 62 2.85 -8.73 1.88
C PHE A 62 1.60 -7.85 1.83
N LEU A 63 0.52 -8.27 2.48
CA LEU A 63 -0.71 -7.49 2.51
C LEU A 63 -0.51 -6.14 3.20
N SER A 64 0.29 -6.07 4.27
CA SER A 64 0.65 -4.79 4.91
C SER A 64 1.46 -3.88 4.00
N LEU A 65 2.38 -4.42 3.20
CA LEU A 65 3.13 -3.65 2.19
C LEU A 65 2.15 -3.02 1.18
N PHE A 66 1.23 -3.82 0.65
CA PHE A 66 0.20 -3.33 -0.26
C PHE A 66 -0.70 -2.26 0.39
N PHE A 67 -1.14 -2.48 1.63
CA PHE A 67 -1.99 -1.55 2.34
C PHE A 67 -1.27 -0.23 2.63
N ALA A 68 0.01 -0.27 2.99
CA ALA A 68 0.81 0.93 3.21
C ALA A 68 0.93 1.78 1.93
N ALA A 69 1.18 1.16 0.78
CA ALA A 69 1.28 1.86 -0.50
C ALA A 69 -0.03 2.58 -0.90
N PHE A 70 -1.18 2.01 -0.54
CA PHE A 70 -2.50 2.58 -0.80
C PHE A 70 -3.05 3.41 0.36
N ALA A 71 -2.25 3.63 1.41
CA ALA A 71 -2.67 4.26 2.66
C ALA A 71 -3.97 3.64 3.25
N PHE A 72 -4.18 2.34 3.06
CA PHE A 72 -5.36 1.66 3.62
C PHE A 72 -5.17 1.30 5.09
N ASP A 73 -6.30 1.16 5.80
CA ASP A 73 -6.27 0.68 7.18
C ASP A 73 -5.90 -0.82 7.27
N ASP A 74 -4.76 -1.10 7.89
CA ASP A 74 -4.13 -2.42 7.98
C ASP A 74 -5.04 -3.48 8.64
N HIS A 75 -6.01 -3.08 9.48
CA HIS A 75 -6.96 -4.04 10.07
C HIS A 75 -7.87 -4.70 9.02
N GLU A 76 -8.03 -4.08 7.85
CA GLU A 76 -8.87 -4.58 6.76
C GLU A 76 -8.11 -5.47 5.79
N LYS A 77 -6.79 -5.66 5.95
CA LYS A 77 -5.93 -6.35 4.97
C LYS A 77 -6.34 -7.76 4.62
N LEU A 78 -6.92 -8.47 5.58
CA LEU A 78 -7.41 -9.82 5.38
C LEU A 78 -8.78 -9.86 4.67
N LYS A 79 -9.36 -8.73 4.25
CA LYS A 79 -10.59 -8.71 3.43
C LYS A 79 -10.29 -8.84 1.93
N LEU A 80 -9.05 -8.59 1.51
CA LEU A 80 -8.61 -8.84 0.13
C LEU A 80 -8.28 -10.32 -0.07
N ALA A 81 -8.62 -10.83 -1.25
CA ALA A 81 -8.37 -12.19 -1.71
C ALA A 81 -7.19 -12.21 -2.68
N PRO A 82 -6.47 -13.34 -2.82
CA PRO A 82 -5.37 -13.47 -3.77
C PRO A 82 -5.82 -13.27 -5.23
N THR A 83 -7.09 -13.48 -5.55
CA THR A 83 -7.65 -13.27 -6.89
C THR A 83 -8.05 -11.83 -7.19
N ASP A 84 -8.00 -10.92 -6.21
CA ASP A 84 -8.34 -9.53 -6.45
C ASP A 84 -7.29 -8.87 -7.35
N GLU A 85 -7.76 -8.19 -8.40
CA GLU A 85 -6.92 -7.47 -9.35
C GLU A 85 -6.56 -6.09 -8.79
N ILE A 86 -5.26 -5.75 -8.82
CA ILE A 86 -4.73 -4.50 -8.27
C ILE A 86 -5.43 -3.30 -8.91
N LEU A 87 -5.58 -3.32 -10.24
CA LEU A 87 -6.19 -2.21 -10.96
C LEU A 87 -7.70 -2.08 -10.67
N LYS A 88 -8.39 -3.18 -10.35
CA LYS A 88 -9.80 -3.13 -9.92
C LYS A 88 -9.94 -2.55 -8.51
N ILE A 89 -8.99 -2.83 -7.61
CA ILE A 89 -8.95 -2.22 -6.28
C ILE A 89 -8.71 -0.71 -6.41
N TYR A 90 -7.70 -0.32 -7.19
CA TYR A 90 -7.39 1.08 -7.47
C TYR A 90 -8.59 1.84 -8.07
N ARG A 91 -9.22 1.30 -9.11
CA ARG A 91 -10.40 1.92 -9.74
C ARG A 91 -11.62 2.00 -8.80
N ALA A 92 -11.76 1.07 -7.86
CA ALA A 92 -12.84 1.12 -6.87
C ALA A 92 -12.63 2.22 -5.82
N GLN A 93 -11.37 2.60 -5.55
CA GLN A 93 -11.03 3.73 -4.69
C GLN A 93 -11.37 5.06 -5.37
N TYR A 94 -11.14 5.15 -6.68
CA TYR A 94 -11.34 6.35 -7.49
C TYR A 94 -12.42 6.14 -8.56
N PRO A 95 -13.72 6.09 -8.19
CA PRO A 95 -14.80 5.87 -9.14
C PRO A 95 -14.99 7.04 -10.12
N SER A 96 -14.55 8.26 -9.77
CA SER A 96 -14.52 9.41 -10.67
C SER A 96 -13.10 9.61 -11.22
N ARG A 97 -12.98 9.78 -12.54
CA ARG A 97 -11.68 9.90 -13.25
C ARG A 97 -10.90 11.19 -12.97
N LEU A 98 -11.45 12.10 -12.18
CA LEU A 98 -10.91 13.45 -11.96
C LEU A 98 -9.80 13.49 -10.89
N GLN A 99 -9.60 12.43 -10.11
CA GLN A 99 -8.72 12.41 -8.93
C GLN A 99 -7.62 11.34 -8.96
N ALA A 100 -7.51 10.56 -10.03
CA ALA A 100 -6.59 9.43 -10.08
C ALA A 100 -5.20 9.89 -10.57
N ASP A 101 -4.38 10.46 -9.68
CA ASP A 101 -2.93 10.36 -9.87
C ASP A 101 -2.50 8.93 -9.50
N ALA A 102 -1.56 8.35 -10.25
CA ALA A 102 -1.18 6.94 -10.07
C ALA A 102 -0.26 6.74 -8.85
N MET A 103 -0.37 7.60 -7.84
CA MET A 103 0.59 7.75 -6.76
C MET A 103 0.70 6.49 -5.90
N GLU A 104 -0.41 5.76 -5.65
CA GLU A 104 -0.38 4.51 -4.89
C GLU A 104 0.33 3.38 -5.65
N LEU A 105 0.19 3.37 -6.98
CA LEU A 105 0.87 2.39 -7.83
C LEU A 105 2.38 2.68 -7.90
N GLU A 106 2.76 3.96 -7.93
CA GLU A 106 4.16 4.39 -7.82
C GLU A 106 4.75 4.05 -6.44
N ALA A 107 4.01 4.32 -5.36
CA ALA A 107 4.41 3.94 -4.01
C ALA A 107 4.60 2.43 -3.88
N LEU A 108 3.67 1.63 -4.42
CA LEU A 108 3.78 0.17 -4.45
C LEU A 108 5.01 -0.27 -5.23
N ALA A 109 5.27 0.30 -6.40
CA ALA A 109 6.44 -0.04 -7.21
C ALA A 109 7.75 0.24 -6.46
N LEU A 110 7.85 1.40 -5.82
CA LEU A 110 9.02 1.79 -5.01
C LEU A 110 9.23 0.84 -3.82
N ASP A 111 8.17 0.47 -3.10
CA ASP A 111 8.29 -0.43 -1.96
C ASP A 111 8.66 -1.86 -2.38
N LEU A 112 8.14 -2.34 -3.51
CA LEU A 112 8.54 -3.62 -4.09
C LEU A 112 10.01 -3.64 -4.54
N GLU A 113 10.47 -2.57 -5.20
CA GLU A 113 11.87 -2.46 -5.62
C GLU A 113 12.80 -2.45 -4.40
N ARG A 114 12.46 -1.69 -3.35
CA ARG A 114 13.25 -1.62 -2.11
C ARG A 114 13.28 -2.93 -1.33
N GLN A 115 12.14 -3.61 -1.19
CA GLN A 115 12.00 -4.77 -0.29
C GLN A 115 12.22 -6.11 -0.98
N HIS A 116 12.00 -6.19 -2.29
CA HIS A 116 12.01 -7.45 -3.04
C HIS A 116 12.88 -7.40 -4.31
N SER A 117 13.55 -6.28 -4.59
CA SER A 117 14.52 -6.12 -5.69
C SER A 117 13.94 -6.46 -7.06
N PHE A 118 12.66 -6.13 -7.31
CA PHE A 118 12.06 -6.24 -8.63
C PHE A 118 11.15 -5.06 -8.96
N LYS A 119 11.00 -4.82 -10.26
CA LYS A 119 10.21 -3.73 -10.83
C LYS A 119 8.79 -4.19 -11.12
N LEU A 120 7.79 -3.49 -10.57
CA LEU A 120 6.37 -3.81 -10.78
C LEU A 120 5.99 -3.75 -12.27
N GLU A 121 6.60 -2.83 -13.01
CA GLU A 121 6.40 -2.60 -14.43
C GLU A 121 6.70 -3.85 -15.27
N ALA A 122 7.67 -4.66 -14.85
CA ALA A 122 8.03 -5.90 -15.54
C ALA A 122 6.95 -6.99 -15.43
N LEU A 123 6.05 -6.88 -14.45
CA LEU A 123 4.94 -7.80 -14.21
C LEU A 123 3.58 -7.22 -14.62
N TRP A 124 3.55 -5.93 -14.99
CA TRP A 124 2.31 -5.19 -15.09
C TRP A 124 1.43 -5.71 -16.23
N LYS A 125 0.18 -5.99 -15.88
CA LYS A 125 -0.94 -6.25 -16.78
C LYS A 125 -2.22 -5.81 -16.08
N ASP A 126 -3.24 -5.39 -16.84
CA ASP A 126 -4.51 -4.91 -16.26
C ASP A 126 -5.17 -5.92 -15.31
N SER A 127 -4.95 -7.22 -15.56
CA SER A 127 -5.46 -8.32 -14.77
C SER A 127 -4.48 -8.82 -13.69
N LEU A 128 -3.44 -8.07 -13.34
CA LEU A 128 -2.45 -8.49 -12.33
C LEU A 128 -3.14 -8.60 -10.97
N THR A 129 -3.09 -9.81 -10.40
CA THR A 129 -3.71 -10.11 -9.12
C THR A 129 -2.74 -9.96 -7.95
N LEU A 130 -3.30 -9.78 -6.74
CA LEU A 130 -2.51 -9.78 -5.50
C LEU A 130 -1.76 -11.10 -5.30
N GLY A 131 -2.34 -12.23 -5.68
CA GLY A 131 -1.74 -13.54 -5.59
C GLY A 131 -0.55 -13.68 -6.53
N GLU A 132 -0.68 -13.27 -7.80
CA GLU A 132 0.44 -13.27 -8.75
C GLU A 132 1.59 -12.40 -8.26
N LEU A 133 1.29 -11.19 -7.77
CA LEU A 133 2.32 -10.32 -7.20
C LEU A 133 2.99 -10.96 -5.98
N PHE A 134 2.22 -11.56 -5.08
CA PHE A 134 2.74 -12.26 -3.91
C PHE A 134 3.68 -13.42 -4.28
N SER A 135 3.33 -14.23 -5.29
CA SER A 135 4.20 -15.30 -5.79
C SER A 135 5.59 -14.79 -6.14
N HIS A 136 5.68 -13.65 -6.84
CA HIS A 136 6.97 -13.06 -7.20
C HIS A 136 7.75 -12.55 -5.99
N THR A 137 7.07 -12.01 -4.96
CA THR A 137 7.76 -11.64 -3.70
C THR A 137 8.35 -12.86 -2.99
N LEU A 138 7.70 -14.03 -3.06
CA LEU A 138 8.20 -15.27 -2.48
C LEU A 138 9.39 -15.83 -3.26
N GLU A 139 9.32 -15.85 -4.60
CA GLU A 139 10.42 -16.30 -5.47
C GLU A 139 11.71 -15.52 -5.22
N ARG A 140 11.61 -14.19 -5.16
CA ARG A 140 12.75 -13.31 -4.90
C ARG A 140 13.36 -13.51 -3.52
N ARG A 141 12.52 -13.77 -2.51
CA ARG A 141 12.99 -14.11 -1.17
C ARG A 141 13.69 -15.47 -1.12
N GLY A 142 13.19 -16.45 -1.88
CA GLY A 142 13.81 -17.77 -2.02
C GLY A 142 15.18 -17.70 -2.69
N ALA A 143 15.33 -16.84 -3.71
CA ALA A 143 16.59 -16.63 -4.42
C ALA A 143 17.64 -15.81 -3.63
N ALA A 144 17.23 -15.10 -2.58
CA ALA A 144 18.11 -14.30 -1.72
C ALA A 144 18.62 -15.06 -0.47
N LYS A 145 18.24 -16.33 -0.30
CA LYS A 145 18.76 -17.25 0.73
C LYS A 145 19.88 -18.11 0.15
#